data_AF-A0A9P0D7J1-F1
#
_entry.id   AF-A0A9P0D7J1-F1
#
_cell.length_a   1.000
_cell.length_b   1.000
_cell.length_c   1.000
_cell.angle_alpha   90.00
_cell.angle_beta   90.00
_cell.angle_gamma   90.00
#
_symmetry.space_group_name_H-M   'P 1'
#
loop_
_entity.id
_entity.type
_entity.pdbx_description
1 polymer ?
#
loop_
_entity_poly.entity_id
_entity_poly.type
_entity_poly.pdbx_seq_one_letter_code
_entity_poly.pdbx_strand_id
1 'polypeptide(L)'
;MAETVELTLPPHSYVTVMAHDEPNEHSHTFHVTNNGEVPVIAESIHHEADDEEHPLVETIAPSQSHQFKHGENYKKCVLKVTNNTDQEAVFSATGGKATAADLQAKIKPMVKEHTEAV
;
A
#
# COMPACT_ATOMS: atom_id res chain seq x y z
N MET A 1 -3.36 -20.29 1.11
CA MET A 1 -2.21 -19.72 0.39
C MET A 1 -2.41 -18.22 0.39
N ALA A 2 -1.44 -17.42 0.87
CA ALA A 2 -1.57 -15.96 0.81
C ALA A 2 -1.52 -15.54 -0.67
N GLU A 3 -2.53 -14.81 -1.13
CA GLU A 3 -2.54 -14.28 -2.49
C GLU A 3 -1.45 -13.21 -2.61
N THR A 4 -0.54 -13.42 -3.56
CA THR A 4 0.45 -12.41 -3.96
C THR A 4 -0.09 -11.66 -5.15
N VAL A 5 -0.14 -10.34 -5.04
CA VAL A 5 -0.66 -9.48 -6.09
C VAL A 5 0.45 -8.62 -6.62
N GLU A 6 0.72 -8.73 -7.92
CA GLU A 6 1.65 -7.85 -8.65
C GLU A 6 0.87 -6.72 -9.32
N LEU A 7 1.38 -5.50 -9.19
CA LEU A 7 0.76 -4.27 -9.68
C LEU A 7 1.78 -3.35 -10.31
N THR A 8 1.34 -2.65 -11.35
CA THR A 8 2.05 -1.54 -11.96
C THR A 8 1.32 -0.24 -11.61
N LEU A 9 2.04 0.70 -11.02
CA LEU A 9 1.55 2.05 -10.72
C LEU A 9 2.09 3.03 -11.77
N PRO A 10 1.22 3.76 -12.47
CA PRO A 10 1.66 4.84 -13.34
C PRO A 10 2.38 5.94 -12.55
N PRO A 11 3.10 6.84 -13.22
CA PRO A 11 3.72 8.02 -12.60
C PRO A 11 2.69 8.83 -11.81
N HIS A 12 3.11 9.41 -10.67
CA HIS A 12 2.28 10.27 -9.83
C HIS A 12 0.92 9.65 -9.50
N SER A 13 0.92 8.41 -8.99
CA SER A 13 -0.32 7.69 -8.69
C SER A 13 -0.21 6.90 -7.40
N TYR A 14 -1.35 6.47 -6.88
CA TYR A 14 -1.41 5.62 -5.70
C TYR A 14 -2.52 4.59 -5.81
N VAL A 15 -2.39 3.52 -5.04
CA VAL A 15 -3.41 2.47 -4.91
C VAL A 15 -3.51 2.02 -3.47
N THR A 16 -4.75 1.78 -3.02
CA THR A 16 -5.00 1.09 -1.76
C THR A 16 -5.05 -0.40 -2.04
N VAL A 17 -3.98 -1.10 -1.65
CA VAL A 17 -3.73 -2.51 -1.97
C VAL A 17 -4.58 -3.45 -1.12
N MET A 18 -4.77 -3.13 0.16
CA MET A 18 -5.48 -4.02 1.09
C MET A 18 -6.22 -3.20 2.13
N ALA A 19 -7.41 -3.69 2.52
CA ALA A 19 -8.14 -3.24 3.69
C ALA A 19 -8.68 -4.49 4.38
N HIS A 20 -8.27 -4.70 5.63
CA HIS A 20 -8.90 -5.68 6.52
C HIS A 20 -9.89 -4.95 7.42
N ASP A 21 -11.15 -5.36 7.42
CA ASP A 21 -12.21 -4.79 8.26
C ASP A 21 -12.49 -5.62 9.53
N GLU A 22 -11.75 -6.73 9.74
CA GLU A 22 -11.90 -7.58 10.93
C GLU A 22 -10.53 -8.03 11.45
N PRO A 23 -10.36 -8.17 12.78
CA PRO A 23 -9.18 -8.80 13.38
C PRO A 23 -9.17 -10.29 13.03
N ASN A 24 -8.62 -10.63 11.87
CA ASN A 24 -8.37 -12.02 11.52
C ASN A 24 -7.05 -12.46 12.15
N GLU A 25 -7.09 -13.51 12.98
CA GLU A 25 -5.95 -14.12 13.69
C GLU A 25 -4.76 -14.53 12.77
N HIS A 26 -4.89 -14.42 11.46
CA HIS A 26 -3.97 -15.00 10.48
C HIS A 26 -3.25 -14.02 9.55
N SER A 27 -3.44 -12.69 9.64
CA SER A 27 -2.71 -11.76 8.74
C SER A 27 -2.43 -10.40 9.38
N HIS A 28 -1.56 -10.38 10.39
CA HIS A 28 -1.03 -9.16 11.01
C HIS A 28 0.15 -8.54 10.26
N THR A 29 0.34 -8.89 9.00
CA THR A 29 1.57 -8.59 8.30
C THR A 29 1.32 -8.35 6.83
N PHE A 30 1.71 -7.17 6.38
CA PHE A 30 1.84 -6.88 4.96
C PHE A 30 3.29 -7.03 4.54
N HIS A 31 3.50 -7.69 3.40
CA HIS A 31 4.80 -7.70 2.75
C HIS A 31 4.66 -6.99 1.43
N VAL A 32 5.48 -5.98 1.20
CA VAL A 32 5.58 -5.26 -0.06
C VAL A 32 6.98 -5.47 -0.62
N THR A 33 7.07 -5.90 -1.87
CA THR A 33 8.33 -6.08 -2.60
C THR A 33 8.31 -5.17 -3.81
N ASN A 34 9.31 -4.31 -3.93
CA ASN A 34 9.51 -3.48 -5.11
C ASN A 34 10.28 -4.27 -6.17
N ASN A 35 9.61 -4.62 -7.26
CA ASN A 35 10.19 -5.34 -8.40
C ASN A 35 10.53 -4.39 -9.56
N GLY A 36 10.28 -3.09 -9.41
CA GLY A 36 10.54 -2.07 -10.40
C GLY A 36 11.90 -1.39 -10.25
N GLU A 37 12.15 -0.43 -11.12
CA GLU A 37 13.41 0.33 -11.19
C GLU A 37 13.36 1.64 -10.39
N VAL A 38 12.18 2.04 -9.92
CA VAL A 38 11.95 3.25 -9.14
C VAL A 38 11.48 2.94 -7.73
N PRO A 39 11.80 3.79 -6.73
CA PRO A 39 11.32 3.62 -5.37
C PRO A 39 9.80 3.81 -5.29
N VAL A 40 9.16 3.08 -4.38
CA VAL A 40 7.75 3.25 -4.02
C VAL A 40 7.62 3.60 -2.55
N ILE A 41 6.59 4.37 -2.19
CA ILE A 41 6.27 4.67 -0.79
C ILE A 41 5.12 3.76 -0.38
N ALA A 42 5.34 2.91 0.61
CA ALA A 42 4.33 2.07 1.20
C ALA A 42 3.92 2.65 2.56
N GLU A 43 2.62 2.84 2.74
CA GLU A 43 2.01 3.37 3.94
C GLU A 43 1.01 2.34 4.46
N SER A 44 1.20 1.87 5.67
CA SER A 44 0.28 1.00 6.37
C SER A 44 -0.39 1.76 7.51
N ILE A 45 -1.71 1.83 7.52
CA ILE A 45 -2.49 2.56 8.51
C ILE A 45 -3.31 1.56 9.33
N HIS A 46 -3.14 1.56 10.65
CA HIS A 46 -3.97 0.77 11.56
C HIS A 46 -4.89 1.67 12.34
N HIS A 47 -6.14 1.25 12.44
CA HIS A 47 -7.13 1.83 13.34
C HIS A 47 -7.30 0.89 14.53
N GLU A 48 -6.97 1.38 15.71
CA GLU A 48 -7.23 0.68 16.97
C GLU A 48 -8.69 0.77 17.39
N ALA A 49 -9.05 0.09 18.49
CA ALA A 49 -10.41 0.06 18.99
C ALA A 49 -10.98 1.44 19.36
N ASP A 50 -10.12 2.39 19.72
CA ASP A 50 -10.47 3.78 20.08
C ASP A 50 -10.49 4.75 18.88
N ASP A 51 -10.39 4.23 17.65
CA ASP A 51 -10.25 5.04 16.42
C ASP A 51 -8.89 5.76 16.28
N GLU A 52 -7.91 5.45 17.15
CA GLU A 52 -6.54 5.94 17.02
C GLU A 52 -5.86 5.36 15.76
N GLU A 53 -5.24 6.23 14.97
CA GLU A 53 -4.56 5.91 13.71
C GLU A 53 -3.04 5.82 13.91
N HIS A 54 -2.45 4.68 13.56
CA HIS A 54 -1.00 4.48 13.57
C HIS A 54 -0.48 4.25 12.15
N PRO A 55 -0.04 5.32 11.45
CA PRO A 55 0.58 5.18 10.14
C PRO A 55 2.05 4.73 10.28
N LEU A 56 2.39 3.63 9.60
CA LEU A 56 3.75 3.20 9.33
C LEU A 56 4.07 3.50 7.86
N VAL A 57 5.04 4.36 7.62
CA VAL A 57 5.45 4.76 6.27
C VAL A 57 6.87 4.31 6.02
N GLU A 58 7.10 3.64 4.89
CA GLU A 58 8.43 3.22 4.47
C GLU A 58 8.63 3.49 2.97
N THR A 59 9.82 3.94 2.61
CA THR A 59 10.23 4.04 1.20
C THR A 59 10.98 2.77 0.80
N ILE A 60 10.43 2.02 -0.15
CA ILE A 60 10.98 0.74 -0.60
C ILE A 60 11.75 0.97 -1.89
N ALA A 61 13.09 0.86 -1.81
CA ALA A 61 13.97 1.02 -2.96
C ALA A 61 13.81 -0.14 -3.98
N PRO A 62 14.29 0.04 -5.23
CA PRO A 62 14.29 -1.01 -6.23
C PRO A 62 14.88 -2.32 -5.72
N SER A 63 14.24 -3.45 -6.04
CA SER A 63 14.64 -4.80 -5.60
C SER A 63 14.68 -5.01 -4.08
N GLN A 64 14.12 -4.09 -3.28
CA GLN A 64 13.95 -4.29 -1.84
C GLN A 64 12.54 -4.74 -1.51
N SER A 65 12.41 -5.38 -0.36
CA SER A 65 11.13 -5.68 0.25
C SER A 65 11.09 -5.15 1.67
N HIS A 66 9.87 -4.83 2.11
CA HIS A 66 9.62 -4.41 3.47
C HIS A 66 8.41 -5.16 4.03
N GLN A 67 8.51 -5.52 5.31
CA GLN A 67 7.46 -6.22 6.03
C GLN A 67 6.92 -5.30 7.13
N PHE A 68 5.67 -4.89 6.98
CA PHE A 68 4.96 -4.17 8.01
C PHE A 68 4.32 -5.16 8.98
N LYS A 69 4.69 -5.08 10.25
CA LYS A 69 4.13 -5.92 11.33
C LYS A 69 3.16 -5.09 12.15
N HIS A 70 2.03 -5.67 12.48
CA HIS A 70 0.94 -4.98 13.18
C HIS A 70 0.71 -5.65 14.52
N GLY A 71 0.35 -4.84 15.52
CA GLY A 71 -0.03 -5.35 16.84
C GLY A 71 -1.31 -6.17 16.79
N GLU A 72 -1.52 -6.98 17.81
CA GLU A 72 -2.80 -7.62 18.07
C GLU A 72 -3.76 -6.50 18.54
N ASN A 73 -5.02 -6.47 18.09
CA ASN A 73 -6.09 -5.47 18.40
C ASN A 73 -6.34 -4.31 17.42
N TYR A 74 -6.13 -4.47 16.11
CA TYR A 74 -6.66 -3.51 15.13
C TYR A 74 -8.11 -3.84 14.72
N LYS A 75 -8.95 -2.81 14.58
CA LYS A 75 -10.27 -2.92 13.93
C LYS A 75 -10.13 -2.93 12.41
N LYS A 76 -9.23 -2.09 11.90
CA LYS A 76 -9.01 -1.92 10.48
C LYS A 76 -7.55 -1.72 10.15
N CYS A 77 -7.11 -2.33 9.07
CA CYS A 77 -5.73 -2.25 8.63
C CYS A 77 -5.67 -2.04 7.12
N VAL A 78 -5.07 -0.93 6.70
CA VAL A 78 -5.00 -0.51 5.29
C VAL A 78 -3.55 -0.47 4.83
N LEU A 79 -3.28 -0.95 3.61
CA LEU A 79 -2.00 -0.75 2.93
C LEU A 79 -2.22 0.10 1.68
N LYS A 80 -1.50 1.21 1.59
CA LYS A 80 -1.46 2.10 0.44
C LYS A 80 -0.05 2.13 -0.12
N VAL A 81 0.06 2.06 -1.44
CA VAL A 81 1.34 2.20 -2.15
C VAL A 81 1.24 3.37 -3.11
N THR A 82 2.26 4.23 -3.08
CA THR A 82 2.33 5.48 -3.82
C THR A 82 3.58 5.50 -4.70
N ASN A 83 3.40 5.88 -5.96
CA ASN A 83 4.47 6.18 -6.89
C ASN A 83 4.54 7.70 -7.09
N ASN A 84 5.57 8.33 -6.51
CA ASN A 84 5.86 9.76 -6.64
C ASN A 84 6.85 10.08 -7.79
N THR A 85 7.22 9.08 -8.58
CA THR A 85 8.22 9.25 -9.64
C THR A 85 7.58 9.52 -10.99
N ASP A 86 8.39 9.95 -11.95
CA ASP A 86 7.98 10.18 -13.34
C ASP A 86 7.97 8.90 -14.19
N GLN A 87 8.31 7.75 -13.61
CA GLN A 87 8.33 6.45 -14.28
C GLN A 87 7.29 5.52 -13.66
N GLU A 88 6.96 4.44 -14.37
CA GLU A 88 6.09 3.40 -13.84
C GLU A 88 6.81 2.64 -12.71
N ALA A 89 6.09 2.38 -11.63
CA ALA A 89 6.57 1.56 -10.53
C ALA A 89 5.94 0.18 -10.60
N VAL A 90 6.72 -0.86 -10.29
CA VAL A 90 6.23 -2.25 -10.25
C VAL A 90 6.48 -2.81 -8.87
N PHE A 91 5.45 -3.33 -8.23
CA PHE A 91 5.57 -3.92 -6.91
C PHE A 91 4.64 -5.11 -6.75
N SER A 92 4.96 -5.98 -5.81
CA SER A 92 4.08 -7.04 -5.37
C SER A 92 3.76 -6.90 -3.89
N ALA A 93 2.55 -7.28 -3.50
CA ALA A 93 2.10 -7.21 -2.13
C ALA A 93 1.38 -8.50 -1.70
N THR A 94 1.57 -8.88 -0.44
CA THR A 94 0.93 -10.05 0.19
C THR A 94 0.40 -9.68 1.57
N GLY A 95 -0.61 -10.43 2.03
CA GLY A 95 -1.14 -10.30 3.40
C GLY A 95 -2.61 -9.92 3.50
N GLY A 96 -3.41 -10.00 2.42
CA GLY A 96 -4.83 -9.62 2.44
C GLY A 96 -5.66 -10.24 1.32
N LYS A 97 -6.98 -10.10 1.42
CA LYS A 97 -7.98 -10.65 0.47
C LYS A 97 -8.31 -9.66 -0.66
N ALA A 98 -7.34 -9.32 -1.49
CA ALA A 98 -7.58 -8.50 -2.67
C ALA A 98 -6.96 -9.18 -3.90
N THR A 99 -7.63 -9.06 -5.05
CA THR A 99 -7.13 -9.57 -6.33
C THR A 99 -6.50 -8.45 -7.15
N ALA A 100 -5.54 -8.77 -8.02
CA ALA A 100 -4.88 -7.80 -8.91
C ALA A 100 -5.88 -6.93 -9.69
N ALA A 101 -6.98 -7.53 -10.16
CA ALA A 101 -8.01 -6.83 -10.93
C ALA A 101 -8.75 -5.76 -10.10
N ASP A 102 -9.09 -6.07 -8.84
CA ASP A 102 -9.74 -5.11 -7.94
C ASP A 102 -8.81 -3.92 -7.64
N LEU A 103 -7.52 -4.19 -7.51
CA LEU A 103 -6.53 -3.16 -7.17
C LEU A 103 -6.17 -2.27 -8.36
N GLN A 104 -6.10 -2.81 -9.57
CA GLN A 104 -5.89 -2.00 -10.77
C GLN A 104 -7.04 -0.99 -10.98
N ALA A 105 -8.29 -1.40 -10.70
CA ALA A 105 -9.44 -0.50 -10.78
C ALA A 105 -9.44 0.61 -9.70
N LYS A 106 -8.64 0.46 -8.64
CA LYS A 106 -8.51 1.40 -7.52
C LYS A 106 -7.32 2.35 -7.64
N ILE A 107 -6.51 2.22 -8.70
CA ILE A 107 -5.41 3.15 -8.97
C ILE A 107 -5.99 4.55 -9.20
N LYS A 108 -5.50 5.52 -8.42
CA LYS A 108 -5.92 6.92 -8.49
C LYS A 108 -4.72 7.79 -8.84
N PRO A 109 -4.87 8.78 -9.74
CA PRO A 109 -3.83 9.77 -9.96
C PRO A 109 -3.67 10.62 -8.69
N MET A 110 -2.43 11.01 -8.40
CA MET A 110 -2.16 12.06 -7.44
C MET A 110 -2.53 13.37 -8.13
N VAL A 111 -3.66 13.96 -7.74
CA VAL A 111 -4.01 15.30 -8.20
C VAL A 111 -2.90 16.25 -7.76
N LYS A 112 -2.09 16.72 -8.72
CA LYS A 112 -1.27 17.90 -8.52
C LYS A 112 -2.24 19.04 -8.31
N GLU A 113 -2.39 19.50 -7.08
CA GLU A 113 -3.03 20.78 -6.80
C GLU A 113 -2.15 21.85 -7.45
N HIS A 114 -2.40 22.13 -8.72
CA HIS A 114 -1.95 23.37 -9.34
C HIS A 114 -2.85 24.46 -8.79
N THR A 115 -2.48 25.01 -7.65
CA THR A 115 -2.95 26.34 -7.28
C THR A 115 -2.04 27.31 -8.01
N GLU A 116 -2.47 27.67 -9.21
CA GLU A 116 -1.96 28.83 -9.97
C GLU A 116 -1.83 30.01 -9.01
N ALA A 117 -0.60 30.49 -8.83
CA ALA A 117 -0.36 31.81 -8.30
C ALA A 117 -0.78 32.83 -9.37
N VAL A 118 -1.82 33.62 -9.08
CA VAL A 118 -2.08 34.90 -9.76
C VAL A 118 -2.20 36.01 -8.74
#